data_AF-A0A7V9S167-F1
#
_entry.id   AF-A0A7V9S167-F1
#
_cell.length_a   1.000
_cell.length_b   1.000
_cell.length_c   1.000
_cell.angle_alpha   90.00
_cell.angle_beta   90.00
_cell.angle_gamma   90.00
#
_symmetry.space_group_name_H-M   'P 1'
#
loop_
_entity.id
_entity.type
_entity.pdbx_description
1 polymer ?
#
loop_
_entity_poly.entity_id
_entity_poly.type
_entity_poly.pdbx_seq_one_letter_code
_entity_poly.pdbx_strand_id
1 'polypeptide(L)'
;AEGLLGHQHANSGWGTFDDDNMVGATAFMETIELALELRRAGYGDDGRWLGFDLFPYTEDQVAAVRRSVLQWRFIDGIAAKIDVAALREAQMRKDAVAAYELVYAALGAA
;
A
#
# COMPACT_ATOMS: atom_id res chain seq x y z
N ALA A 1 -3.36 -16.84 -9.20
CA ALA A 1 -3.65 -16.79 -7.75
C ALA A 1 -4.59 -17.94 -7.41
N GLU A 2 -4.48 -18.52 -6.23
CA GLU A 2 -5.33 -19.65 -5.79
C GLU A 2 -6.70 -19.20 -5.25
N GLY A 3 -7.00 -17.89 -5.27
CA GLY A 3 -8.29 -17.35 -4.83
C GLY A 3 -8.49 -17.33 -3.31
N LEU A 4 -7.42 -17.51 -2.52
CA LEU A 4 -7.48 -17.60 -1.06
C LEU A 4 -7.39 -16.24 -0.33
N LEU A 5 -7.16 -15.14 -1.05
CA LEU A 5 -7.09 -13.79 -0.45
C LEU A 5 -8.52 -13.25 -0.21
N GLY A 6 -9.06 -13.53 0.97
CA GLY A 6 -10.44 -13.22 1.34
C GLY A 6 -10.68 -11.75 1.72
N HIS A 7 -10.09 -11.30 2.84
CA HIS A 7 -10.27 -9.95 3.35
C HIS A 7 -8.94 -9.40 3.87
N GLN A 8 -8.55 -8.24 3.38
CA GLN A 8 -7.36 -7.51 3.83
C GLN A 8 -7.75 -6.45 4.85
N HIS A 9 -7.00 -6.42 5.97
CA HIS A 9 -7.06 -5.38 6.99
C HIS A 9 -5.85 -4.46 6.83
N ALA A 10 -6.08 -3.15 6.81
CA ALA A 10 -5.06 -2.14 6.58
C ALA A 10 -4.82 -1.30 7.82
N ASN A 11 -3.57 -1.31 8.28
CA ASN A 11 -3.06 -0.53 9.39
C ASN A 11 -1.55 -0.29 9.20
N SER A 12 -0.88 0.20 10.22
CA SER A 12 0.57 0.40 10.24
C SER A 12 1.11 0.17 11.66
N GLY A 13 2.40 -0.04 11.79
CA GLY A 13 3.04 -0.28 13.09
C GLY A 13 4.56 -0.15 13.03
N TRP A 14 5.22 -0.28 14.16
CA TRP A 14 6.67 -0.12 14.27
C TRP A 14 7.45 -1.39 13.87
N GLY A 15 6.74 -2.43 13.41
CA GLY A 15 7.32 -3.70 12.96
C GLY A 15 7.64 -4.68 14.10
N THR A 16 7.38 -4.30 15.35
CA THR A 16 7.64 -5.14 16.53
C THR A 16 6.37 -5.58 17.26
N PHE A 17 5.24 -4.94 16.96
CA PHE A 17 3.95 -5.20 17.57
C PHE A 17 2.83 -4.85 16.58
N ASP A 18 1.60 -5.28 16.90
CA ASP A 18 0.40 -4.92 16.18
C ASP A 18 -0.17 -3.62 16.75
N ASP A 19 0.42 -2.49 16.32
CA ASP A 19 0.14 -1.18 16.91
C ASP A 19 -1.19 -0.56 16.42
N ASP A 20 -1.77 -1.08 15.34
CA ASP A 20 -3.01 -0.59 14.73
C ASP A 20 -3.03 0.92 14.40
N ASN A 21 -1.87 1.45 14.00
CA ASN A 21 -1.75 2.85 13.55
C ASN A 21 -2.39 3.05 12.17
N MET A 22 -2.62 4.31 11.81
CA MET A 22 -3.13 4.68 10.49
C MET A 22 -2.29 4.08 9.35
N VAL A 23 -2.97 3.55 8.33
CA VAL A 23 -2.36 2.84 7.19
C VAL A 23 -1.19 3.62 6.57
N GLY A 24 -0.07 2.93 6.35
CA GLY A 24 1.10 3.50 5.68
C GLY A 24 1.76 4.68 6.41
N ALA A 25 1.54 4.85 7.72
CA ALA A 25 2.16 5.91 8.51
C ALA A 25 3.66 5.66 8.74
N THR A 26 4.07 4.41 8.98
CA THR A 26 5.47 4.04 9.22
C THR A 26 6.09 3.28 8.05
N ALA A 27 5.34 2.37 7.44
CA ALA A 27 5.78 1.48 6.36
C ALA A 27 5.23 1.92 4.99
N PHE A 28 5.45 3.18 4.62
CA PHE A 28 4.82 3.80 3.45
C PHE A 28 5.20 3.11 2.13
N MET A 29 6.48 2.79 1.93
CA MET A 29 6.97 2.16 0.69
C MET A 29 6.45 0.73 0.54
N GLU A 30 6.45 -0.04 1.63
CA GLU A 30 5.88 -1.39 1.70
C GLU A 30 4.37 -1.36 1.46
N THR A 31 3.68 -0.30 1.91
CA THR A 31 2.24 -0.15 1.65
C THR A 31 1.96 0.17 0.17
N ILE A 32 2.86 0.89 -0.53
CA ILE A 32 2.80 1.03 -1.99
C ILE A 32 3.00 -0.32 -2.67
N GLU A 33 3.97 -1.12 -2.23
CA GLU A 33 4.19 -2.47 -2.76
C GLU A 33 2.96 -3.35 -2.55
N LEU A 34 2.33 -3.32 -1.37
CA LEU A 34 1.07 -4.02 -1.12
C LEU A 34 -0.02 -3.56 -2.10
N ALA A 35 -0.17 -2.26 -2.35
CA ALA A 35 -1.14 -1.75 -3.31
C ALA A 35 -0.86 -2.28 -4.74
N LEU A 36 0.41 -2.34 -5.17
CA LEU A 36 0.79 -2.94 -6.46
C LEU A 36 0.36 -4.42 -6.54
N GLU A 37 0.58 -5.18 -5.48
CA GLU A 37 0.24 -6.60 -5.44
C GLU A 37 -1.27 -6.85 -5.40
N LEU A 38 -2.03 -6.05 -4.65
CA LEU A 38 -3.48 -6.09 -4.65
C LEU A 38 -4.04 -5.77 -6.05
N ARG A 39 -3.49 -4.77 -6.75
CA ARG A 39 -3.86 -4.47 -8.14
C ARG A 39 -3.51 -5.62 -9.08
N ARG A 40 -2.32 -6.20 -8.94
CA ARG A 40 -1.87 -7.37 -9.73
C ARG A 40 -2.79 -8.58 -9.53
N ALA A 41 -3.34 -8.74 -8.34
CA ALA A 41 -4.25 -9.83 -7.99
C ALA A 41 -5.70 -9.58 -8.43
N GLY A 42 -6.06 -8.40 -8.96
CA GLY A 42 -7.46 -8.03 -9.19
C GLY A 42 -8.25 -7.95 -7.88
N TYR A 43 -7.60 -7.54 -6.80
CA TYR A 43 -8.26 -7.43 -5.50
C TYR A 43 -9.31 -6.31 -5.55
N GLY A 44 -10.58 -6.69 -5.42
CA GLY A 44 -11.73 -5.79 -5.54
C GLY A 44 -12.61 -6.05 -6.76
N ASP A 45 -12.12 -6.77 -7.79
CA ASP A 45 -12.87 -7.04 -9.02
C ASP A 45 -14.15 -7.87 -8.80
N ASP A 46 -14.20 -8.63 -7.71
CA ASP A 46 -15.35 -9.44 -7.28
C ASP A 46 -16.07 -8.86 -6.06
N GLY A 47 -15.91 -7.56 -5.82
CA GLY A 47 -16.60 -6.85 -4.73
C GLY A 47 -15.96 -7.01 -3.36
N ARG A 48 -14.72 -7.53 -3.27
CA ARG A 48 -13.91 -7.47 -2.04
C ARG A 48 -13.60 -6.02 -1.65
N TRP A 49 -13.62 -5.75 -0.36
CA TRP A 49 -13.30 -4.44 0.22
C TRP A 49 -12.00 -4.49 1.01
N LEU A 50 -11.31 -3.36 1.12
CA LEU A 50 -10.24 -3.19 2.08
C LEU A 50 -10.85 -2.74 3.42
N GLY A 51 -10.63 -3.52 4.48
CA GLY A 51 -10.97 -3.11 5.85
C GLY A 51 -9.85 -2.29 6.47
N PHE A 52 -10.18 -1.43 7.44
CA PHE A 52 -9.21 -0.72 8.27
C PHE A 52 -9.34 -1.21 9.70
N ASP A 53 -8.28 -1.81 10.21
CA ASP A 53 -8.20 -2.31 11.59
C ASP A 53 -7.32 -1.35 12.38
N LEU A 54 -7.94 -0.42 13.10
CA LEU A 54 -7.25 0.73 13.69
C LEU A 54 -7.59 0.84 15.17
N PHE A 55 -6.61 1.22 15.98
CA PHE A 55 -6.77 1.48 17.40
C PHE A 55 -6.26 2.88 17.75
N PRO A 56 -6.97 3.95 17.35
CA PRO A 56 -6.55 5.33 17.58
C PRO A 56 -6.65 5.72 19.06
N TYR A 57 -5.57 5.50 19.81
CA TYR A 57 -5.49 5.85 21.24
C TYR A 57 -5.36 7.36 21.48
N THR A 58 -4.75 8.10 20.56
CA THR A 58 -4.37 9.51 20.72
C THR A 58 -5.12 10.46 19.79
N GLU A 59 -5.73 9.96 18.71
CA GLU A 59 -6.45 10.75 17.71
C GLU A 59 -7.97 10.75 17.91
N ASP A 60 -8.66 11.68 17.26
CA ASP A 60 -10.11 11.53 17.02
C ASP A 60 -10.36 10.32 16.12
N GLN A 61 -11.22 9.41 16.58
CA GLN A 61 -11.41 8.10 15.96
C GLN A 61 -12.00 8.22 14.54
N VAL A 62 -12.94 9.14 14.34
CA VAL A 62 -13.57 9.36 13.03
C VAL A 62 -12.57 10.01 12.06
N ALA A 63 -11.78 10.95 12.54
CA ALA A 63 -10.72 11.60 11.77
C ALA A 63 -9.63 10.61 11.37
N ALA A 64 -9.22 9.70 12.27
CA ALA A 64 -8.24 8.67 12.00
C ALA A 64 -8.70 7.75 10.85
N VAL A 65 -9.93 7.22 10.94
CA VAL A 65 -10.51 6.39 9.87
C VAL A 65 -10.63 7.16 8.56
N ARG A 66 -11.18 8.38 8.59
CA ARG A 66 -11.32 9.22 7.40
C ARG A 66 -9.98 9.45 6.72
N ARG A 67 -8.95 9.76 7.51
CA ARG A 67 -7.62 10.05 7.00
C ARG A 67 -6.96 8.80 6.44
N SER A 68 -7.13 7.63 7.06
CA SER A 68 -6.68 6.32 6.55
C SER A 68 -7.31 5.96 5.21
N VAL A 69 -8.62 6.18 5.02
CA VAL A 69 -9.28 5.97 3.72
C VAL A 69 -8.65 6.85 2.63
N LEU A 70 -8.44 8.13 2.93
CA LEU A 70 -7.85 9.05 1.96
C LEU A 70 -6.36 8.76 1.71
N GLN A 71 -5.63 8.28 2.73
CA GLN A 71 -4.24 7.85 2.64
C GLN A 71 -4.12 6.63 1.73
N TRP A 72 -4.99 5.62 1.90
CA TRP A 72 -5.02 4.45 1.03
C TRP A 72 -5.28 4.85 -0.43
N ARG A 73 -6.25 5.72 -0.69
CA ARG A 73 -6.53 6.21 -2.06
C ARG A 73 -5.32 6.93 -2.68
N PHE A 74 -4.55 7.66 -1.88
CA PHE A 74 -3.33 8.30 -2.33
C PHE A 74 -2.26 7.27 -2.69
N ILE A 75 -2.05 6.27 -1.83
CA ILE A 75 -1.11 5.16 -2.03
C ILE A 75 -1.47 4.34 -3.28
N ASP A 76 -2.73 3.93 -3.42
CA ASP A 76 -3.23 3.22 -4.61
C ASP A 76 -3.07 4.07 -5.88
N GLY A 77 -3.30 5.39 -5.78
CA GLY A 77 -3.06 6.33 -6.86
C GLY A 77 -1.59 6.46 -7.28
N ILE A 78 -0.64 6.28 -6.35
CA ILE A 78 0.79 6.19 -6.67
C ILE A 78 1.08 4.85 -7.35
N ALA A 79 0.60 3.74 -6.78
CA ALA A 79 0.77 2.41 -7.33
C ALA A 79 0.24 2.30 -8.78
N ALA A 80 -0.85 3.00 -9.09
CA ALA A 80 -1.42 3.05 -10.43
C ALA A 80 -0.54 3.76 -11.47
N LYS A 81 0.41 4.61 -11.06
CA LYS A 81 1.33 5.35 -11.95
C LYS A 81 2.65 4.64 -12.21
N ILE A 82 2.99 3.64 -11.41
CA ILE A 82 4.25 2.91 -11.53
C ILE A 82 4.23 2.06 -12.81
N ASP A 83 5.29 2.14 -13.61
CA ASP A 83 5.51 1.19 -14.71
C ASP A 83 5.88 -0.18 -14.13
N VAL A 84 4.86 -1.03 -13.98
CA VAL A 84 5.00 -2.36 -13.36
C VAL A 84 5.87 -3.29 -14.21
N ALA A 85 5.89 -3.13 -15.54
CA ALA A 85 6.73 -3.97 -16.40
C ALA A 85 8.21 -3.61 -16.20
N ALA A 86 8.55 -2.32 -16.26
CA ALA A 86 9.90 -1.85 -15.99
C ALA A 86 10.36 -2.18 -14.56
N LEU A 87 9.47 -2.04 -13.57
CA LEU A 87 9.76 -2.38 -12.18
C LEU A 87 10.10 -3.87 -12.03
N ARG A 88 9.33 -4.75 -12.68
CA ARG A 88 9.59 -6.21 -12.68
C ARG A 88 10.91 -6.55 -13.36
N GLU A 89 11.25 -5.89 -14.46
CA GLU A 89 12.55 -6.09 -15.10
C GLU A 89 13.70 -5.68 -14.18
N ALA A 90 13.61 -4.51 -13.54
CA ALA A 90 14.61 -4.06 -12.58
C ALA A 90 14.77 -5.07 -11.41
N GLN A 91 13.65 -5.53 -10.85
CA GLN A 91 13.63 -6.57 -9.80
C GLN A 91 14.30 -7.88 -10.27
N MET A 92 13.98 -8.38 -11.46
CA MET A 92 14.59 -9.60 -12.01
C MET A 92 16.11 -9.48 -12.20
N ARG A 93 16.59 -8.28 -12.56
CA ARG A 93 18.02 -7.97 -12.68
C ARG A 93 18.69 -7.63 -11.35
N LYS A 94 17.94 -7.59 -10.25
CA LYS A 94 18.39 -7.13 -8.92
C LYS A 94 18.93 -5.68 -8.94
N ASP A 95 18.37 -4.87 -9.83
CA ASP A 95 18.70 -3.46 -9.97
C ASP A 95 17.82 -2.63 -9.04
N ALA A 96 18.26 -2.50 -7.79
CA ALA A 96 17.53 -1.73 -6.79
C ALA A 96 17.47 -0.24 -7.14
N VAL A 97 18.50 0.31 -7.80
CA VAL A 97 18.55 1.74 -8.15
C VAL A 97 17.44 2.07 -9.14
N ALA A 98 17.35 1.33 -10.25
CA ALA A 98 16.29 1.52 -11.23
C ALA A 98 14.90 1.28 -10.62
N ALA A 99 14.76 0.29 -9.73
CA ALA A 99 13.50 0.03 -9.05
C ALA A 99 13.05 1.25 -8.21
N TYR A 100 13.97 1.86 -7.44
CA TYR A 100 13.68 3.07 -6.68
C TYR A 100 13.35 4.26 -7.57
N GLU A 101 14.10 4.49 -8.65
CA GLU A 101 13.83 5.58 -9.59
C GLU A 101 12.41 5.51 -10.17
N LEU A 102 11.93 4.30 -10.51
CA LEU A 102 10.56 4.11 -11.02
C LEU A 102 9.50 4.44 -9.97
N VAL A 103 9.69 4.04 -8.71
CA VAL A 103 8.77 4.38 -7.62
C VAL A 103 8.81 5.88 -7.32
N TYR A 104 10.00 6.49 -7.33
CA TYR A 104 10.17 7.92 -7.07
C TYR A 104 9.59 8.78 -8.18
N ALA A 105 9.69 8.38 -9.43
CA ALA A 105 9.01 9.04 -10.55
C ALA A 105 7.48 9.05 -10.33
N ALA A 106 6.90 7.93 -9.86
CA ALA A 106 5.47 7.87 -9.53
C ALA A 106 5.08 8.76 -8.32
N LEU A 107 6.02 8.99 -7.40
CA LEU A 107 5.89 9.95 -6.29
C LEU A 107 6.09 11.42 -6.72
N GLY A 108 6.56 11.66 -7.94
CA GLY A 108 6.77 12.99 -8.50
C GLY A 108 8.20 13.53 -8.40
N ALA A 109 9.19 12.67 -8.17
CA ALA A 109 10.60 13.04 -8.35
C ALA A 109 10.89 13.34 -9.83
N ALA A 110 11.74 14.34 -10.05
CA ALA A 110 12.16 14.80 -11.38
C ALA A 110 13.28 13.94 -11.97
#